data_AF-A0A2V8XQR9-F1
#
_entry.id   AF-A0A2V8XQR9-F1
#
_cell.length_a   1.000
_cell.length_b   1.000
_cell.length_c   1.000
_cell.angle_alpha   90.00
_cell.angle_beta   90.00
_cell.angle_gamma   90.00
#
_symmetry.space_group_name_H-M   'P 1'
#
loop_
_entity.id
_entity.type
_entity.pdbx_description
1 polymer ?
#
loop_
_entity_poly.entity_id
_entity_poly.type
_entity_poly.pdbx_seq_one_letter_code
_entity_poly.pdbx_strand_id
1 'polypeptide(L)' 'MRQHQYDEAQQDLERAVSLDPRSVEAHYQLGLLLRRLGKITESESQLAESRKLESERSAQADMRLRLLPPD' A
#
# COMPACT_ATOMS: atom_id res chain seq x y z
N MET A 1 -12.98 21.08 -10.61
CA MET A 1 -13.51 20.09 -9.63
C MET A 1 -12.54 18.94 -9.29
N ARG A 2 -11.24 19.00 -9.63
CA ARG A 2 -10.32 17.88 -9.35
C ARG A 2 -9.93 17.74 -7.88
N GLN A 3 -9.82 18.84 -7.14
CA GLN A 3 -9.38 18.81 -5.73
C GLN A 3 -10.35 18.02 -4.84
N HIS A 4 -11.66 18.27 -4.96
CA HIS A 4 -12.69 17.55 -4.17
C HIS A 4 -12.65 16.02 -4.37
N GLN A 5 -12.43 15.57 -5.61
CA GLN A 5 -12.35 14.14 -5.93
C GLN A 5 -11.10 13.48 -5.33
N TYR A 6 -10.02 14.25 -5.15
CA TYR A 6 -8.81 13.75 -4.52
C TYR A 6 -8.92 13.70 -3.00
N ASP A 7 -9.68 14.60 -2.38
CA ASP A 7 -9.95 14.56 -0.93
C ASP A 7 -10.80 13.34 -0.56
N GLU A 8 -11.87 13.05 -1.31
CA GLU A 8 -12.67 11.84 -1.13
C GLU A 8 -11.84 10.56 -1.35
N ALA A 9 -11.06 10.52 -2.44
CA ALA A 9 -10.17 9.39 -2.70
C ALA A 9 -9.11 9.20 -1.60
N GLN A 10 -8.64 10.29 -0.97
CA GLN A 10 -7.69 10.19 0.13
C GLN A 10 -8.35 9.55 1.35
N GLN A 11 -9.57 9.98 1.70
CA GLN A 11 -10.32 9.39 2.82
C GLN A 11 -10.65 7.91 2.59
N ASP A 12 -11.04 7.54 1.37
CA ASP A 12 -11.35 6.14 1.04
C ASP A 12 -10.10 5.26 1.16
N LEU A 13 -8.95 5.75 0.70
CA LEU A 13 -7.68 5.02 0.80
C LEU A 13 -7.14 4.97 2.23
N GLU A 14 -7.29 6.02 3.02
CA GLU A 14 -6.96 6.00 4.45
C GLU A 14 -7.82 4.99 5.21
N ARG A 15 -9.12 4.89 4.86
CA ARG A 15 -10.00 3.87 5.41
C ARG A 15 -9.59 2.48 4.95
N ALA A 16 -9.17 2.30 3.70
CA ALA A 16 -8.64 1.03 3.20
C ALA A 16 -7.38 0.59 3.97
N VAL A 17 -6.44 1.50 4.23
CA VAL A 17 -5.25 1.23 5.05
C VAL A 17 -5.63 0.94 6.51
N SER A 18 -6.67 1.60 7.03
CA SER A 18 -7.16 1.32 8.39
C SER A 18 -7.82 -0.05 8.51
N LEU A 19 -8.51 -0.49 7.47
CA LEU A 19 -9.17 -1.79 7.41
C LEU A 19 -8.16 -2.93 7.17
N ASP A 20 -7.19 -2.72 6.31
CA ASP A 20 -6.08 -3.65 6.05
C ASP A 20 -4.73 -2.92 6.04
N PRO A 21 -4.07 -2.82 7.21
CA PRO A 21 -2.75 -2.20 7.34
C PRO A 21 -1.62 -2.94 6.61
N ARG A 22 -1.89 -4.14 6.06
CA ARG A 22 -0.89 -4.93 5.32
C ARG A 22 -1.20 -4.96 3.82
N SER A 23 -2.17 -4.15 3.37
CA SER A 23 -2.52 -4.04 1.96
C SER A 23 -1.48 -3.23 1.19
N VAL A 24 -0.62 -3.95 0.47
CA VAL A 24 0.36 -3.37 -0.48
C VAL A 24 -0.30 -2.38 -1.42
N GLU A 25 -1.51 -2.72 -1.91
CA GLU A 25 -2.24 -1.94 -2.89
C GLU A 25 -2.83 -0.65 -2.28
N ALA A 26 -3.37 -0.69 -1.06
CA ALA A 26 -3.88 0.50 -0.39
C ALA A 26 -2.76 1.53 -0.14
N HIS A 27 -1.61 1.08 0.36
CA HIS A 27 -0.43 1.93 0.55
C HIS A 27 0.11 2.48 -0.78
N TYR A 28 0.12 1.67 -1.84
CA TYR A 28 0.57 2.11 -3.16
C TYR A 28 -0.34 3.19 -3.76
N GLN A 29 -1.66 2.96 -3.76
CA GLN A 29 -2.65 3.88 -4.29
C GLN A 29 -2.68 5.19 -3.50
N LEU A 30 -2.58 5.14 -2.17
CA LEU A 30 -2.49 6.33 -1.32
C LEU A 30 -1.23 7.13 -1.65
N GLY A 31 -0.09 6.45 -1.79
CA GLY A 31 1.16 7.08 -2.21
C GLY A 31 1.07 7.77 -3.58
N LEU A 32 0.43 7.15 -4.57
CA LEU A 32 0.22 7.76 -5.89
C LEU A 32 -0.70 8.99 -5.84
N LEU A 33 -1.78 8.91 -5.05
CA LEU A 33 -2.73 10.01 -4.87
C LEU A 33 -2.06 11.21 -4.19
N LEU A 34 -1.32 10.97 -3.10
CA LEU A 34 -0.56 12.00 -2.38
C LEU A 34 0.43 12.71 -3.29
N ARG A 35 1.07 11.97 -4.21
CA ARG A 35 1.98 12.53 -5.21
C ARG A 35 1.26 13.47 -6.20
N ARG A 36 0.03 13.12 -6.60
CA ARG A 36 -0.83 13.97 -7.46
C ARG A 36 -1.33 15.21 -6.73
N LEU A 37 -1.48 15.12 -5.41
CA LEU A 37 -1.82 16.23 -4.51
C LEU A 37 -0.62 17.14 -4.18
N GLY A 38 0.60 16.78 -4.58
CA GLY A 38 1.82 17.52 -4.26
C GLY A 38 2.39 17.23 -2.87
N LYS A 39 1.79 16.28 -2.13
CA LYS A 39 2.26 15.80 -0.82
C LYS A 39 3.37 14.76 -1.00
N ILE A 40 4.53 15.20 -1.48
CA ILE A 40 5.63 14.32 -1.87
C ILE A 40 6.17 13.51 -0.69
N THR A 41 6.37 14.13 0.48
CA THR A 41 6.89 13.45 1.67
C THR A 41 5.98 12.32 2.15
N GLU A 42 4.67 12.58 2.22
CA GLU A 42 3.68 11.55 2.61
C GLU A 42 3.61 10.45 1.54
N SER A 43 3.68 10.82 0.26
CA SER A 43 3.72 9.85 -0.86
C SER A 43 4.89 8.88 -0.75
N GLU A 44 6.10 9.38 -0.50
CA GLU A 44 7.29 8.55 -0.35
C GLU A 44 7.17 7.59 0.83
N SER A 45 6.60 8.04 1.95
CA SER A 45 6.35 7.18 3.12
C SER A 45 5.39 6.03 2.77
N GLN A 46 4.28 6.32 2.10
CA GLN A 46 3.30 5.28 1.74
C GLN A 46 3.84 4.31 0.68
N LEU A 47 4.59 4.80 -0.30
CA LEU A 47 5.24 3.97 -1.31
C LEU A 47 6.34 3.08 -0.70
N ALA A 48 7.06 3.58 0.31
CA ALA A 48 8.06 2.79 1.03
C ALA A 48 7.40 1.64 1.81
N GLU A 49 6.30 1.91 2.52
CA GLU A 49 5.59 0.86 3.27
C GLU A 49 4.99 -0.19 2.33
N SER A 50 4.41 0.24 1.21
CA SER A 50 3.92 -0.68 0.16
C SER A 50 5.01 -1.65 -0.32
N ARG A 51 6.21 -1.15 -0.63
CA ARG A 51 7.34 -2.00 -1.06
C ARG A 51 7.81 -2.95 0.03
N LYS A 52 7.83 -2.47 1.28
CA LYS A 52 8.21 -3.28 2.43
C LYS A 52 7.22 -4.42 2.64
N LEU A 53 5.91 -4.12 2.61
CA LEU A 53 4.85 -5.12 2.71
C LEU A 53 4.89 -6.13 1.56
N GLU A 54 5.21 -5.71 0.34
CA GLU A 54 5.36 -6.61 -0.80
C GLU A 54 6.56 -7.55 -0.63
N SER A 55 7.68 -7.02 -0.13
CA SER A 55 8.86 -7.82 0.22
C SER A 55 8.55 -8.82 1.34
N GLU A 56 7.86 -8.40 2.41
CA GLU A 56 7.44 -9.26 3.51
C GLU A 56 6.46 -10.35 3.05
N ARG A 57 5.47 -9.98 2.23
CA ARG A 57 4.51 -10.92 1.66
C ARG A 57 5.19 -11.94 0.76
N SER A 58 6.13 -11.50 -0.07
CA SER A 58 6.91 -12.37 -0.97
C SER A 58 7.81 -13.31 -0.17
N ALA A 59 8.52 -12.80 0.84
CA ALA A 59 9.34 -13.61 1.74
C ALA A 59 8.50 -14.63 2.52
N GLN A 60 7.31 -14.25 2.97
CA GLN A 60 6.38 -15.15 3.67
C GLN A 60 5.82 -16.22 2.73
N ALA A 61 5.51 -15.87 1.48
CA ALA A 61 5.04 -16.81 0.47
C ALA A 61 6.11 -17.85 0.12
N ASP A 62 7.36 -17.41 -0.07
CA ASP A 62 8.52 -18.28 -0.34
C ASP A 62 8.78 -19.24 0.82
N MET A 63 8.74 -18.75 2.06
CA MET A 63 8.94 -19.55 3.26
C MET A 63 7.85 -20.61 3.45
N ARG A 64 6.59 -20.27 3.12
CA ARG A 64 5.46 -21.21 3.15
C ARG A 64 5.57 -22.29 2.06
N LEU A 65 6.09 -21.93 0.88
CA LEU A 65 6.31 -22.88 -0.21
C LEU A 65 7.42 -23.88 0.11
N ARG A 66 8.48 -23.43 0.81
CA ARG A 66 9.61 -24.26 1.23
C ARG A 66 9.29 -25.30 2.31
N LEU A 67 8.17 -25.14 3.01
CA LEU A 67 7.72 -26.01 4.10
C LEU A 67 6.75 -27.13 3.66
N LEU A 68 6.40 -27.21 2.38
CA LEU A 68 5.62 -28.32 1.84
C LEU A 68 6.55 -29.51 1.59
N PRO A 69 6.34 -30.67 2.24
CA PRO A 69 7.10 -31.87 1.92
C PRO A 69 6.79 -32.30 0.48
N PRO A 70 7.79 -32.77 -0.29
CA PRO A 70 7.50 -33.45 -1.54
C PRO A 70 6.75 -34.76 -1.22
N ASP A 71 5.64 -35.00 -1.93
CA ASP A 71 4.90 -36.28 -1.90
C ASP A 71 5.80 -37.47 -2.28
#